data_AF-A0A9E0S955-F1
#
_entry.id   AF-A0A9E0S955-F1
#
_cell.length_a   1.000
_cell.length_b   1.000
_cell.length_c   1.000
_cell.angle_alpha   90.00
_cell.angle_beta   90.00
_cell.angle_gamma   90.00
#
_symmetry.space_group_name_H-M   'P 1'
#
loop_
_entity.id
_entity.type
_entity.pdbx_description
1 polymer ?
#
loop_
_entity_poly.entity_id
_entity_poly.type
_entity_poly.pdbx_seq_one_letter_code
_entity_poly.pdbx_strand_id
1 'polypeptide(L)'
;MSTTKIAYHLRFAVCLFTLVLQERAHAQIVIGTPNLGFSQACASESFNSYSTTFVFSPESSLESSNQFTIEMSDADGDFSNPVVIFTSNPGAIATSPATLNFSLPNTTAGENYKIRIKSSAPAASSTSSAAFAAYYKIQDSPFTINNLVSTAAFCIGGNYLLTIDNPGTGANDSPLNYPSLTFNWFKETGPTTSVFVA
;
A
#
# COMPACT_ATOMS: atom_id res chain seq x y z
N MET A 1 -47.83 -0.88 55.84
CA MET A 1 -48.26 -0.73 54.42
C MET A 1 -47.40 0.24 53.60
N SER A 2 -46.62 1.14 54.22
CA SER A 2 -45.74 2.10 53.52
C SER A 2 -44.39 1.51 53.06
N THR A 3 -43.80 0.61 53.85
CA THR A 3 -42.50 -0.03 53.58
C THR A 3 -42.47 -0.87 52.30
N THR A 4 -43.60 -1.48 51.91
CA THR A 4 -43.71 -2.30 50.69
C THR A 4 -43.68 -1.47 49.40
N LYS A 5 -44.23 -0.24 49.44
CA LYS A 5 -44.23 0.68 48.28
C LYS A 5 -42.83 1.23 48.00
N ILE A 6 -42.09 1.58 49.06
CA ILE A 6 -40.70 2.07 48.94
C ILE A 6 -39.81 0.98 48.34
N ALA A 7 -39.95 -0.27 48.79
CA ALA A 7 -39.21 -1.41 48.24
C ALA A 7 -39.51 -1.64 46.74
N TYR A 8 -40.74 -1.39 46.29
CA TYR A 8 -41.13 -1.53 44.89
C TYR A 8 -40.50 -0.46 44.00
N HIS A 9 -40.52 0.81 44.44
CA HIS A 9 -39.88 1.92 43.73
C HIS A 9 -38.36 1.76 43.66
N LEU A 10 -37.73 1.24 44.73
CA LEU A 10 -36.29 0.97 44.75
C LEU A 10 -35.90 -0.12 43.75
N ARG A 11 -36.67 -1.22 43.68
CA ARG A 11 -36.47 -2.29 42.69
C ARG A 11 -36.64 -1.78 41.25
N PHE A 12 -37.64 -0.94 41.02
CA PHE A 12 -37.89 -0.35 39.70
C PHE A 12 -36.75 0.59 39.26
N ALA A 13 -36.23 1.40 40.19
CA ALA A 13 -35.09 2.28 39.93
C ALA A 13 -33.81 1.50 39.62
N VAL A 14 -33.54 0.40 40.33
CA VAL A 14 -32.38 -0.48 40.06
C VAL A 14 -32.50 -1.15 38.68
N CYS A 15 -33.67 -1.67 38.31
CA CYS A 15 -33.89 -2.24 36.97
C CYS A 15 -33.72 -1.20 35.85
N LEU A 16 -34.22 0.03 36.06
CA LEU A 16 -34.07 1.12 35.10
C LEU A 16 -32.59 1.53 34.96
N PHE A 17 -31.84 1.56 36.07
CA PHE A 17 -30.40 1.86 36.06
C PHE A 17 -29.59 0.78 35.33
N THR A 18 -29.94 -0.51 35.46
CA THR A 18 -29.31 -1.60 34.69
C THR A 18 -29.62 -1.57 33.19
N LEU A 19 -30.76 -1.00 32.78
CA LEU A 19 -31.14 -0.80 31.37
C LEU A 19 -30.41 0.38 30.73
N VAL A 20 -30.13 1.44 31.50
CA VAL A 20 -29.38 2.62 31.03
C VAL A 20 -27.87 2.33 30.93
N LEU A 21 -27.37 1.32 31.66
CA LEU A 21 -25.99 0.82 31.61
C LEU A 21 -25.73 -0.23 30.51
N GLN A 22 -26.67 -0.45 29.57
CA GLN A 22 -26.37 -1.18 28.35
C GLN A 22 -25.48 -0.32 27.44
N GLU A 23 -24.22 -0.17 27.85
CA GLU A 23 -23.17 0.38 27.01
C GLU A 23 -22.92 -0.54 25.81
N ARG A 24 -22.48 0.09 24.73
CA ARG A 24 -22.33 -0.50 23.41
C ARG A 24 -21.48 -1.76 23.48
N ALA A 25 -22.08 -2.92 23.25
CA ALA A 25 -21.33 -4.12 22.94
C ALA A 25 -20.61 -3.85 21.60
N HIS A 26 -19.30 -3.60 21.65
CA HIS A 26 -18.49 -3.62 20.44
C HIS A 26 -18.50 -5.05 19.93
N ALA A 27 -19.27 -5.30 18.87
CA ALA A 27 -19.14 -6.54 18.14
C ALA A 27 -17.71 -6.57 17.59
N GLN A 28 -16.91 -7.56 17.99
CA GLN A 28 -15.54 -7.71 17.49
C GLN A 28 -15.59 -8.38 16.13
N ILE A 29 -14.81 -7.87 15.18
CA ILE A 29 -14.57 -8.52 13.90
C ILE A 29 -13.13 -9.02 13.84
N VAL A 30 -12.95 -10.23 13.32
CA VAL A 30 -11.63 -10.77 12.98
C VAL A 30 -11.47 -10.66 11.48
N ILE A 31 -10.36 -10.05 11.03
CA ILE A 31 -10.00 -9.93 9.63
C ILE A 31 -8.83 -10.86 9.36
N GLY A 32 -8.98 -11.77 8.41
CA GLY A 32 -7.93 -12.69 7.99
C GLY A 32 -6.80 -11.98 7.24
N THR A 33 -5.64 -12.64 7.17
CA THR A 33 -4.49 -12.13 6.40
C THR A 33 -4.88 -11.88 4.94
N PRO A 34 -4.61 -10.68 4.39
CA PRO A 34 -4.87 -10.40 2.99
C PRO A 34 -3.98 -11.25 2.06
N ASN A 35 -4.58 -11.81 1.02
CA ASN A 35 -3.93 -12.57 -0.02
C ASN A 35 -3.75 -11.68 -1.26
N LEU A 36 -2.52 -11.58 -1.78
CA LEU A 36 -2.19 -10.68 -2.90
C LEU A 36 -2.24 -11.38 -4.27
N GLY A 37 -2.15 -12.70 -4.34
CA GLY A 37 -2.06 -13.42 -5.63
C GLY A 37 -0.79 -13.12 -6.45
N PHE A 38 0.10 -12.25 -5.98
CA PHE A 38 1.40 -11.91 -6.56
C PHE A 38 2.47 -11.79 -5.47
N SER A 39 3.74 -11.90 -5.87
CA SER A 39 4.92 -11.64 -5.02
C SER A 39 5.70 -10.39 -5.44
N GLN A 40 5.36 -9.80 -6.58
CA GLN A 40 6.02 -8.63 -7.15
C GLN A 40 4.98 -7.73 -7.83
N ALA A 41 5.13 -6.42 -7.67
CA ALA A 41 4.27 -5.41 -8.23
C ALA A 41 5.11 -4.33 -8.94
N CYS A 42 5.07 -4.35 -10.28
CA CYS A 42 5.73 -3.35 -11.12
C CYS A 42 4.67 -2.40 -11.67
N ALA A 43 4.56 -1.23 -11.06
CA ALA A 43 3.62 -0.19 -11.44
C ALA A 43 4.28 0.82 -12.38
N SER A 44 3.47 1.50 -13.18
CA SER A 44 3.86 2.60 -14.05
C SER A 44 2.68 3.55 -14.24
N GLU A 45 2.84 4.57 -15.08
CA GLU A 45 1.72 5.43 -15.46
C GLU A 45 0.64 4.66 -16.24
N SER A 46 1.04 3.69 -17.07
CA SER A 46 0.11 2.89 -17.90
C SER A 46 -0.53 1.72 -17.15
N PHE A 47 0.09 1.26 -16.06
CA PHE A 47 -0.41 0.14 -15.26
C PHE A 47 -0.13 0.33 -13.77
N ASN A 48 -1.17 0.54 -12.97
CA ASN A 48 -1.05 0.61 -11.51
C ASN A 48 -2.34 0.13 -10.82
N SER A 49 -2.74 -1.10 -11.12
CA SER A 49 -3.96 -1.71 -10.59
C SER A 49 -3.68 -3.11 -10.10
N TYR A 50 -3.80 -3.29 -8.78
CA TYR A 50 -3.59 -4.56 -8.09
C TYR A 50 -4.83 -4.90 -7.27
N SER A 51 -4.95 -6.16 -6.88
CA SER A 51 -6.05 -6.61 -6.04
C SER A 51 -5.56 -7.42 -4.86
N THR A 52 -6.33 -7.41 -3.78
CA THR A 52 -6.15 -8.30 -2.65
C THR A 52 -7.49 -8.86 -2.20
N THR A 53 -7.50 -10.12 -1.80
CA THR A 53 -8.67 -10.80 -1.25
C THR A 53 -8.43 -11.12 0.22
N PHE A 54 -9.43 -10.88 1.05
CA PHE A 54 -9.39 -11.19 2.47
C PHE A 54 -10.76 -11.70 2.95
N VAL A 55 -10.75 -12.34 4.11
CA VAL A 55 -11.96 -12.80 4.80
C VAL A 55 -12.16 -12.03 6.09
N PHE A 56 -13.39 -11.88 6.52
CA PHE A 56 -13.72 -11.34 7.83
C PHE A 56 -14.90 -12.07 8.46
N SER A 57 -14.95 -12.12 9.79
CA SER A 57 -16.01 -12.80 10.53
C SER A 57 -16.17 -12.20 11.95
N PRO A 58 -17.40 -12.09 12.47
CA PRO A 58 -18.67 -12.35 11.79
C PRO A 58 -19.08 -11.17 10.90
N GLU A 59 -19.68 -11.45 9.73
CA GLU A 59 -20.19 -10.39 8.83
C GLU A 59 -21.25 -9.51 9.51
N SER A 60 -22.09 -10.12 10.35
CA SER A 60 -23.16 -9.43 11.11
C SER A 60 -22.64 -8.43 12.14
N SER A 61 -21.34 -8.41 12.40
CA SER A 61 -20.70 -7.45 13.31
C SER A 61 -20.32 -6.14 12.63
N LEU A 62 -20.34 -6.07 11.29
CA LEU A 62 -20.05 -4.85 10.56
C LEU A 62 -21.20 -3.85 10.67
N GLU A 63 -20.86 -2.61 11.02
CA GLU A 63 -21.83 -1.51 10.93
C GLU A 63 -22.00 -1.08 9.47
N SER A 64 -23.18 -0.56 9.11
CA SER A 64 -23.44 -0.04 7.76
C SER A 64 -22.58 1.18 7.40
N SER A 65 -21.98 1.83 8.40
CA SER A 65 -21.02 2.93 8.26
C SER A 65 -19.58 2.44 8.03
N ASN A 66 -19.32 1.13 8.09
CA ASN A 66 -17.98 0.58 8.02
C ASN A 66 -17.28 0.87 6.69
N GLN A 67 -16.02 1.23 6.76
CA GLN A 67 -15.11 1.32 5.63
C GLN A 67 -13.94 0.36 5.83
N PHE A 68 -13.52 -0.28 4.76
CA PHE A 68 -12.27 -1.02 4.71
C PHE A 68 -11.17 -0.18 4.09
N THR A 69 -10.04 -0.09 4.78
CA THR A 69 -8.86 0.64 4.36
C THR A 69 -7.69 -0.32 4.17
N ILE A 70 -6.95 -0.16 3.07
CA ILE A 70 -5.68 -0.85 2.86
C ILE A 70 -4.56 0.11 3.27
N GLU A 71 -3.78 -0.31 4.26
CA GLU A 71 -2.53 0.33 4.65
C GLU A 71 -1.35 -0.47 4.10
N MET A 72 -0.38 0.23 3.53
CA MET A 72 0.90 -0.29 3.06
C MET A 72 2.00 0.08 4.05
N SER A 73 2.89 -0.85 4.34
CA SER A 73 4.10 -0.62 5.14
C SER A 73 5.11 0.25 4.38
N ASP A 74 6.23 0.55 5.02
CA ASP A 74 7.43 0.97 4.31
C ASP A 74 8.15 -0.21 3.60
N ALA A 75 9.28 0.08 2.96
CA ALA A 75 10.08 -0.86 2.18
C ALA A 75 10.75 -1.96 3.02
N ASP A 76 10.83 -1.79 4.35
CA ASP A 76 11.36 -2.76 5.31
C ASP A 76 10.25 -3.63 5.93
N GLY A 77 8.98 -3.32 5.59
CA GLY A 77 7.82 -4.06 6.07
C GLY A 77 7.27 -3.55 7.41
N ASP A 78 7.64 -2.33 7.83
CA ASP A 78 7.21 -1.69 9.07
C ASP A 78 5.96 -0.80 8.87
N PHE A 79 5.07 -0.80 9.86
CA PHE A 79 3.81 -0.05 9.86
C PHE A 79 3.81 1.13 10.85
N SER A 80 4.97 1.68 11.21
CA SER A 80 5.10 2.85 12.07
C SER A 80 4.61 4.11 11.36
N ASN A 81 4.84 4.20 10.05
CA ASN A 81 4.38 5.29 9.18
C ASN A 81 3.69 4.73 7.92
N PRO A 82 2.55 4.03 8.08
CA PRO A 82 1.92 3.33 6.98
C PRO A 82 1.23 4.31 6.03
N VAL A 83 1.22 3.99 4.75
CA VAL A 83 0.54 4.77 3.72
C VAL A 83 -0.82 4.15 3.42
N VAL A 84 -1.88 4.94 3.43
CA VAL A 84 -3.20 4.49 2.98
C VAL A 84 -3.22 4.48 1.46
N ILE A 85 -3.40 3.30 0.87
CA ILE A 85 -3.41 3.11 -0.59
C ILE A 85 -4.82 2.88 -1.16
N PHE A 86 -5.80 2.60 -0.29
CA PHE A 86 -7.20 2.47 -0.67
C PHE A 86 -8.12 2.64 0.55
N THR A 87 -9.29 3.22 0.35
CA THR A 87 -10.40 3.22 1.32
C THR A 87 -11.72 2.99 0.57
N SER A 88 -12.51 2.02 1.02
CA SER A 88 -13.82 1.74 0.44
C SER A 88 -14.84 2.81 0.80
N ASN A 89 -15.91 2.93 0.01
CA ASN A 89 -17.08 3.69 0.45
C ASN A 89 -17.71 3.05 1.72
N PRO A 90 -18.34 3.83 2.60
CA PRO A 90 -19.07 3.31 3.75
C PRO A 90 -20.12 2.27 3.36
N GLY A 91 -20.14 1.12 4.03
CA GLY A 91 -21.12 0.05 3.83
C GLY A 91 -21.03 -0.68 2.49
N ALA A 92 -20.04 -0.38 1.66
CA ALA A 92 -19.90 -0.98 0.33
C ALA A 92 -19.56 -2.48 0.37
N ILE A 93 -19.00 -2.95 1.48
CA ILE A 93 -18.56 -4.33 1.68
C ILE A 93 -19.26 -4.86 2.94
N ALA A 94 -20.18 -5.78 2.73
CA ALA A 94 -20.96 -6.42 3.78
C ALA A 94 -20.79 -7.94 3.82
N THR A 95 -20.18 -8.54 2.79
CA THR A 95 -20.02 -9.99 2.63
C THR A 95 -18.55 -10.39 2.56
N SER A 96 -18.23 -11.57 3.09
CA SER A 96 -16.90 -12.18 3.10
C SER A 96 -16.91 -13.49 2.30
N PRO A 97 -15.88 -13.81 1.50
CA PRO A 97 -14.66 -13.02 1.26
C PRO A 97 -14.92 -11.73 0.46
N ALA A 98 -14.03 -10.76 0.60
CA ALA A 98 -14.06 -9.52 -0.16
C ALA A 98 -12.76 -9.33 -0.94
N THR A 99 -12.87 -8.71 -2.11
CA THR A 99 -11.73 -8.33 -2.96
C THR A 99 -11.71 -6.81 -3.11
N LEU A 100 -10.54 -6.22 -2.87
CA LEU A 100 -10.31 -4.78 -3.04
C LEU A 100 -9.23 -4.55 -4.07
N ASN A 101 -9.43 -3.51 -4.88
CA ASN A 101 -8.43 -3.05 -5.84
C ASN A 101 -7.72 -1.81 -5.29
N PHE A 102 -6.42 -1.71 -5.52
CA PHE A 102 -5.60 -0.59 -5.06
C PHE A 102 -4.50 -0.26 -6.07
N SER A 103 -3.91 0.92 -5.89
CA SER A 103 -2.77 1.41 -6.64
C SER A 103 -1.60 1.68 -5.69
N LEU A 104 -0.38 1.52 -6.19
CA LEU A 104 0.83 1.85 -5.45
C LEU A 104 1.11 3.36 -5.52
N PRO A 105 1.66 3.96 -4.45
CA PRO A 105 2.24 5.31 -4.52
C PRO A 105 3.33 5.41 -5.59
N ASN A 106 3.46 6.57 -6.22
CA ASN A 106 4.49 6.81 -7.24
C ASN A 106 5.94 6.83 -6.70
N THR A 107 6.10 6.87 -5.37
CA THR A 107 7.38 6.82 -4.66
C THR A 107 7.76 5.41 -4.21
N THR A 108 6.98 4.39 -4.59
CA THR A 108 7.21 3.00 -4.14
C THR A 108 8.47 2.42 -4.79
N ALA A 109 9.43 1.99 -3.97
CA ALA A 109 10.64 1.31 -4.41
C ALA A 109 11.23 0.48 -3.27
N GLY A 110 11.14 -0.85 -3.35
CA GLY A 110 11.64 -1.74 -2.30
C GLY A 110 11.15 -3.18 -2.42
N GLU A 111 11.70 -4.04 -1.55
CA GLU A 111 11.57 -5.50 -1.67
C GLU A 111 10.68 -6.14 -0.58
N ASN A 112 10.42 -5.46 0.55
CA ASN A 112 9.78 -6.07 1.71
C ASN A 112 8.45 -5.43 2.12
N TYR A 113 7.77 -4.74 1.19
CA TYR A 113 6.48 -4.14 1.47
C TYR A 113 5.45 -5.20 1.90
N LYS A 114 4.54 -4.80 2.77
CA LYS A 114 3.38 -5.57 3.23
C LYS A 114 2.16 -4.69 3.21
N ILE A 115 0.99 -5.30 3.11
CA ILE A 115 -0.28 -4.61 3.35
C ILE A 115 -1.02 -5.19 4.55
N ARG A 116 -1.90 -4.39 5.14
CA ARG A 116 -2.91 -4.84 6.10
C ARG A 116 -4.25 -4.18 5.81
N ILE A 117 -5.32 -4.86 6.18
CA ILE A 117 -6.69 -4.39 6.02
C ILE A 117 -7.18 -3.87 7.37
N LYS A 118 -7.80 -2.70 7.38
CA LYS A 118 -8.45 -2.12 8.56
C LYS A 118 -9.93 -1.92 8.33
N SER A 119 -10.72 -2.16 9.36
CA SER A 119 -12.14 -1.86 9.42
C SER A 119 -12.32 -0.64 10.33
N SER A 120 -13.24 0.26 10.00
CA SER A 120 -13.51 1.45 10.81
C SER A 120 -14.58 1.23 11.89
N ALA A 121 -15.56 0.35 11.64
CA ALA A 121 -16.71 0.12 12.50
C ALA A 121 -17.20 -1.35 12.40
N PRO A 122 -16.84 -2.23 13.36
CA PRO A 122 -15.92 -1.98 14.47
C PRO A 122 -14.48 -1.73 14.00
N ALA A 123 -13.72 -1.00 14.81
CA ALA A 123 -12.29 -0.79 14.56
C ALA A 123 -11.53 -2.13 14.70
N ALA A 124 -10.94 -2.60 13.62
CA ALA A 124 -10.14 -3.82 13.61
C ALA A 124 -9.02 -3.74 12.56
N SER A 125 -7.99 -4.56 12.73
CA SER A 125 -6.88 -4.69 11.80
C SER A 125 -6.59 -6.17 11.55
N SER A 126 -6.32 -6.53 10.30
CA SER A 126 -5.75 -7.82 9.97
C SER A 126 -4.30 -7.91 10.43
N THR A 127 -3.78 -9.13 10.44
CA THR A 127 -2.34 -9.40 10.29
C THR A 127 -1.83 -8.90 8.94
N SER A 128 -0.52 -8.67 8.85
CA SER A 128 0.14 -8.25 7.61
C SER A 128 0.16 -9.37 6.56
N SER A 129 0.08 -9.01 5.28
CA SER A 129 0.30 -9.92 4.16
C SER A 129 1.70 -10.54 4.18
N ALA A 130 1.92 -11.52 3.30
CA ALA A 130 3.27 -11.85 2.87
C ALA A 130 3.98 -10.58 2.32
N ALA A 131 5.30 -10.53 2.51
CA ALA A 131 6.11 -9.49 1.92
C ALA A 131 6.13 -9.61 0.38
N PHE A 132 6.18 -8.49 -0.32
CA PHE A 132 6.25 -8.43 -1.77
C PHE A 132 7.17 -7.29 -2.22
N ALA A 133 7.82 -7.48 -3.37
CA ALA A 133 8.59 -6.44 -4.01
C ALA A 133 7.65 -5.47 -4.73
N ALA A 134 7.88 -4.17 -4.60
CA ALA A 134 7.03 -3.17 -5.22
C ALA A 134 7.87 -2.01 -5.75
N TYR A 135 7.64 -1.67 -7.02
CA TYR A 135 8.34 -0.60 -7.71
C TYR A 135 7.38 0.17 -8.59
N TYR A 136 7.37 1.49 -8.43
CA TYR A 136 6.72 2.39 -9.37
C TYR A 136 7.77 2.94 -10.34
N LYS A 137 7.67 2.52 -11.60
CA LYS A 137 8.50 2.99 -12.70
C LYS A 137 7.98 4.33 -13.18
N ILE A 138 8.54 5.40 -12.62
CA ILE A 138 8.15 6.79 -12.95
C ILE A 138 8.55 7.22 -14.37
N GLN A 139 9.50 6.51 -14.98
CA GLN A 139 9.95 6.70 -16.36
C GLN A 139 10.03 5.33 -17.03
N ASP A 140 9.23 5.11 -18.08
CA ASP A 140 9.11 3.81 -18.79
C ASP A 140 9.28 3.93 -20.31
N SER A 141 9.72 5.09 -20.78
CA SER A 141 9.94 5.32 -22.21
C SER A 141 11.37 4.96 -22.63
N PRO A 142 11.61 4.55 -23.89
CA PRO A 142 12.95 4.44 -24.42
C PRO A 142 13.69 5.79 -24.33
N PHE A 143 14.94 5.75 -23.89
CA PHE A 143 15.84 6.90 -23.88
C PHE A 143 17.18 6.52 -24.52
N THR A 144 17.98 7.52 -24.86
CA THR A 144 19.29 7.34 -25.49
C THR A 144 20.38 7.85 -24.57
N ILE A 145 21.58 7.31 -24.79
CA ILE A 145 22.81 7.79 -24.15
C ILE A 145 23.79 8.21 -25.23
N ASN A 146 24.63 9.18 -24.89
CA ASN A 146 25.77 9.59 -25.70
C ASN A 146 25.42 10.02 -27.14
N ASN A 147 24.26 10.62 -27.35
CA ASN A 147 23.70 11.03 -28.64
C ASN A 147 23.71 9.90 -29.69
N LEU A 148 23.51 8.65 -29.25
CA LEU A 148 23.59 7.45 -30.08
C LEU A 148 24.98 7.22 -30.73
N VAL A 149 26.03 7.88 -30.23
CA VAL A 149 27.40 7.63 -30.67
C VAL A 149 27.88 6.31 -30.08
N SER A 150 28.03 5.31 -30.96
CA SER A 150 28.35 3.92 -30.58
C SER A 150 29.77 3.70 -30.08
N THR A 151 30.70 4.63 -30.34
CA THR A 151 32.11 4.50 -29.97
C THR A 151 32.60 5.76 -29.27
N ALA A 152 33.00 5.61 -28.01
CA ALA A 152 33.71 6.64 -27.25
C ALA A 152 35.22 6.43 -27.41
N ALA A 153 35.93 7.45 -27.88
CA ALA A 153 37.39 7.44 -27.98
C ALA A 153 37.98 8.51 -27.06
N PHE A 154 39.00 8.14 -26.28
CA PHE A 154 39.74 9.03 -25.40
C PHE A 154 41.21 8.61 -25.34
N CYS A 155 42.10 9.56 -25.06
CA CYS A 155 43.53 9.32 -24.99
C CYS A 155 43.92 8.56 -23.70
N ILE A 156 45.11 7.96 -23.69
CA ILE A 156 45.70 7.36 -22.47
C ILE A 156 45.76 8.41 -21.36
N GLY A 157 45.20 8.09 -20.18
CA GLY A 157 45.08 9.01 -19.05
C GLY A 157 43.95 10.04 -19.16
N GLY A 158 43.20 10.04 -20.27
CA GLY A 158 42.00 10.86 -20.45
C GLY A 158 40.75 10.23 -19.82
N ASN A 159 39.66 10.98 -19.85
CA ASN A 159 38.32 10.50 -19.49
C ASN A 159 37.33 10.75 -20.63
N TYR A 160 36.19 10.08 -20.57
CA TYR A 160 35.07 10.30 -21.46
C TYR A 160 33.80 10.38 -20.62
N LEU A 161 33.02 11.44 -20.79
CA LEU A 161 31.76 11.62 -20.07
C LEU A 161 30.63 11.00 -20.88
N LEU A 162 30.04 9.93 -20.35
CA LEU A 162 28.76 9.43 -20.84
C LEU A 162 27.63 10.21 -20.16
N THR A 163 26.66 10.63 -20.96
CA THR A 163 25.46 11.30 -20.47
C THR A 163 24.23 10.56 -20.97
N ILE A 164 23.18 10.55 -20.15
CA ILE A 164 21.83 10.34 -20.66
C ILE A 164 21.50 11.55 -21.54
N ASP A 165 20.96 11.31 -22.72
CA ASP A 165 20.69 12.41 -23.63
C ASP A 165 19.51 13.23 -23.11
N ASN A 166 19.66 14.55 -23.16
CA ASN A 166 18.57 15.48 -22.97
C ASN A 166 17.97 15.80 -24.34
N PRO A 167 16.81 15.24 -24.70
CA PRO A 167 16.19 15.48 -26.01
C PRO A 167 15.62 16.90 -26.18
N GLY A 168 15.70 17.76 -25.16
CA GLY A 168 15.15 19.11 -25.17
C GLY A 168 13.70 19.19 -24.67
N THR A 169 12.99 20.24 -25.06
CA THR A 169 11.61 20.50 -24.63
C THR A 169 10.58 19.79 -25.53
N GLY A 170 9.62 19.05 -24.97
CA GLY A 170 8.54 18.40 -25.73
C GLY A 170 7.99 17.15 -25.05
N ALA A 171 7.32 16.28 -25.81
CA ALA A 171 6.74 15.01 -25.36
C ALA A 171 7.77 13.90 -25.09
N ASN A 172 9.04 14.24 -24.86
CA ASN A 172 10.09 13.24 -24.67
C ASN A 172 10.32 12.97 -23.18
N ASP A 173 9.99 11.74 -22.79
CA ASP A 173 10.05 11.22 -21.42
C ASP A 173 11.48 10.74 -21.10
N SER A 174 12.40 11.70 -20.89
CA SER A 174 13.78 11.41 -20.49
C SER A 174 13.88 11.17 -18.99
N PRO A 175 14.70 10.19 -18.52
CA PRO A 175 14.99 10.00 -17.09
C PRO A 175 15.52 11.26 -16.39
N LEU A 176 16.15 12.18 -17.14
CA LEU A 176 16.65 13.45 -16.60
C LEU A 176 15.54 14.39 -16.10
N ASN A 177 14.27 14.15 -16.49
CA ASN A 177 13.12 14.93 -16.02
C ASN A 177 12.67 14.55 -14.61
N TYR A 178 13.26 13.51 -14.00
CA TYR A 178 12.86 12.97 -12.71
C TYR A 178 14.01 13.07 -11.70
N PRO A 179 14.09 14.16 -10.91
CA PRO A 179 15.20 14.40 -9.99
C PRO A 179 15.37 13.34 -8.89
N SER A 180 14.35 12.52 -8.64
CA SER A 180 14.40 11.41 -7.69
C SER A 180 15.11 10.17 -8.22
N LEU A 181 15.39 10.10 -9.54
CA LEU A 181 16.12 8.98 -10.13
C LEU A 181 17.62 9.10 -9.86
N THR A 182 18.20 7.96 -9.50
CA THR A 182 19.64 7.76 -9.41
C THR A 182 20.08 6.75 -10.46
N PHE A 183 21.27 6.91 -11.01
CA PHE A 183 21.76 6.09 -12.12
C PHE A 183 23.03 5.35 -11.71
N ASN A 184 23.06 4.06 -12.01
CA ASN A 184 24.24 3.21 -11.90
C ASN A 184 24.71 2.88 -13.32
N TRP A 185 25.97 3.15 -13.62
CA TRP A 185 26.61 2.87 -14.90
C TRP A 185 27.40 1.57 -14.83
N PHE A 186 27.14 0.70 -15.80
CA PHE A 186 27.81 -0.58 -15.92
C PHE A 186 28.52 -0.70 -17.27
N LYS A 187 29.72 -1.26 -17.26
CA LYS A 187 30.43 -1.70 -18.45
C LYS A 187 30.06 -3.14 -18.72
N GLU A 188 29.45 -3.41 -19.88
CA GLU A 188 29.24 -4.77 -20.35
C GLU A 188 30.58 -5.47 -20.57
N THR A 189 30.70 -6.70 -20.05
CA THR A 189 31.90 -7.54 -20.17
C THR A 189 31.62 -8.86 -20.88
N GLY A 190 30.35 -9.15 -21.15
CA GLY A 190 29.86 -10.32 -21.84
C GLY A 190 28.32 -10.31 -21.91
N PRO A 191 27.70 -11.30 -22.57
CA PRO A 191 26.26 -11.28 -22.86
C PRO A 191 25.34 -11.19 -21.64
N THR A 192 25.83 -11.58 -20.46
CA THR A 192 25.09 -11.56 -19.19
C THR A 192 25.91 -10.97 -18.04
N THR A 193 27.09 -10.42 -18.32
CA THR A 193 28.03 -9.94 -17.30
C THR A 193 28.36 -8.49 -17.51
N SER A 194 28.36 -7.74 -16.41
CA SER A 194 28.73 -6.34 -16.40
C SER A 194 29.50 -6.00 -15.13
N VAL A 195 30.25 -4.90 -15.17
CA VAL A 195 31.01 -4.38 -14.03
C VAL A 195 30.53 -2.97 -13.75
N PHE A 196 30.22 -2.69 -12.49
CA PHE A 196 29.85 -1.35 -12.04
C PHE A 196 31.02 -0.37 -12.23
N VAL A 197 30.73 0.83 -12.72
CA VAL A 197 31.74 1.84 -13.08
C VAL A 197 31.52 3.15 -12.31
N ALA A 198 30.26 3.58 -12.17
CA ALA A 198 29.91 4.85 -11.52
C ALA A 198 28.45 4.84 -11.05
#